data_AF-A0A1Y3QR98-F1
#
_entry.id   AF-A0A1Y3QR98-F1
#
_cell.length_a   1.000
_cell.length_b   1.000
_cell.length_c   1.000
_cell.angle_alpha   90.00
_cell.angle_beta   90.00
_cell.angle_gamma   90.00
#
_symmetry.space_group_name_H-M   'P 1'
#
loop_
_entity.id
_entity.type
_entity.pdbx_description
1 polymer ?
#
loop_
_entity_poly.entity_id
_entity_poly.type
_entity_poly.pdbx_seq_one_letter_code
_entity_poly.pdbx_strand_id
1 'polypeptide(L)'
;MIYTKHGAALTMESCAFTGGRFVATATGVEARYFVTDHLGSVRAVVNDEGEVLERNDYYPFGLRWNNAGQQVTDNRYRYNGKEDQAFAGLPYLDYGARMYDPHLVVWHGVDPLSEKYYPISPYSFCANNPIKFVDSDGRDIKIWYKDNNGLSRSYVYSGGSVTVANKFVNQVVEAYQYNKRNTGGDNPMTKAVEGNVMINIMQTDGPNGYRSAFNTIDWNPELGLETETTVLSPAASADHEFDHGLDVIASPDEHAKRASTPDAQYDTKEERRVITGSEQKTAKANGEIKGNLPTRRNHKGRDVITTGVTSSVIDPTKTQAYEKRQKEIRDDSSIQWGNF
;
A
#
# COMPACT_ATOMS: atom_id res chain seq x y z
N MET A 1 1.94 -13.81 16.03
CA MET A 1 2.24 -14.95 16.93
C MET A 1 0.98 -15.28 17.71
N ILE A 2 0.58 -16.54 17.73
CA ILE A 2 -0.68 -17.05 18.27
C ILE A 2 -0.37 -17.97 19.46
N TYR A 3 -1.15 -17.85 20.53
CA TYR A 3 -1.02 -18.66 21.75
C TYR A 3 -2.34 -19.33 22.07
N THR A 4 -2.26 -20.58 22.55
CA THR A 4 -3.39 -21.29 23.15
C THR A 4 -3.33 -21.11 24.67
N LYS A 5 -4.49 -20.85 25.29
CA LYS A 5 -4.61 -20.70 26.74
C LYS A 5 -5.13 -22.00 27.38
N HIS A 6 -4.34 -22.58 28.28
CA HIS A 6 -4.74 -23.72 29.10
C HIS A 6 -4.73 -23.31 30.58
N GLY A 7 -5.91 -23.00 31.12
CA GLY A 7 -6.02 -22.42 32.47
C GLY A 7 -5.34 -21.06 32.55
N ALA A 8 -4.32 -20.93 33.40
CA ALA A 8 -3.51 -19.70 33.53
C ALA A 8 -2.28 -19.67 32.61
N ALA A 9 -1.91 -20.78 31.97
CA ALA A 9 -0.74 -20.87 31.12
C ALA A 9 -1.05 -20.50 29.66
N LEU A 10 -0.09 -19.84 29.00
CA LEU A 10 -0.08 -19.59 27.57
C LEU A 10 0.99 -20.46 26.91
N THR A 11 0.60 -21.25 25.92
CA THR A 11 1.51 -22.05 25.10
C THR A 11 1.50 -21.53 23.67
N MET A 12 2.67 -21.38 23.07
CA MET A 12 2.76 -20.97 21.66
C MET A 12 2.04 -22.01 20.80
N GLU A 13 1.16 -21.54 19.93
CA GLU A 13 0.51 -22.38 18.91
C GLU A 13 1.29 -22.25 17.59
N SER A 14 1.45 -21.02 17.11
CA SER A 14 2.13 -20.75 15.85
C SER A 14 2.65 -19.32 15.73
N CYS A 15 3.61 -19.11 14.84
CA CYS A 15 4.12 -17.79 14.49
C CYS A 15 4.35 -17.69 12.99
N ALA A 16 3.66 -16.76 12.32
CA ALA A 16 3.82 -16.53 10.89
C ALA A 16 5.18 -15.84 10.58
N PHE A 17 5.73 -16.14 9.40
CA PHE A 17 6.87 -15.43 8.82
C PHE A 17 6.67 -15.26 7.31
N THR A 18 7.56 -14.52 6.64
CA THR A 18 7.49 -14.30 5.20
C THR A 18 7.62 -15.63 4.44
N GLY A 19 6.49 -16.18 3.99
CA GLY A 19 6.43 -17.42 3.24
C GLY A 19 6.02 -18.66 4.04
N GLY A 20 5.56 -18.53 5.29
CA GLY A 20 5.11 -19.70 6.06
C GLY A 20 4.77 -19.40 7.52
N ARG A 21 4.83 -20.44 8.34
CA ARG A 21 4.65 -20.34 9.80
C ARG A 21 5.48 -21.38 10.54
N PHE A 22 5.92 -21.02 11.73
CA PHE A 22 6.35 -21.96 12.75
C PHE A 22 5.14 -22.51 13.48
N VAL A 23 5.09 -23.81 13.72
CA VAL A 23 4.02 -24.48 14.46
C VAL A 23 4.64 -25.22 15.64
N ALA A 24 4.05 -25.08 16.82
CA ALA A 24 4.44 -25.89 17.98
C ALA A 24 3.91 -27.32 17.79
N THR A 25 4.80 -28.30 17.92
CA THR A 25 4.51 -29.73 17.84
C THR A 25 4.81 -30.39 19.18
N ALA A 26 4.44 -31.67 19.34
CA ALA A 26 4.77 -32.43 20.54
C ALA A 26 6.29 -32.55 20.80
N THR A 27 7.11 -32.41 19.76
CA THR A 27 8.58 -32.59 19.81
C THR A 27 9.36 -31.28 19.72
N GLY A 28 8.71 -30.13 19.54
CA GLY A 28 9.37 -28.84 19.45
C GLY A 28 8.64 -27.84 18.57
N VAL A 29 9.36 -27.16 17.70
CA VAL A 29 8.83 -26.19 16.75
C VAL A 29 9.22 -26.63 15.35
N GLU A 30 8.25 -26.69 14.46
CA GLU A 30 8.41 -27.11 13.06
C GLU A 30 8.18 -25.90 12.14
N ALA A 31 9.02 -25.72 11.13
CA ALA A 31 8.81 -24.72 10.09
C ALA A 31 7.94 -25.30 8.97
N ARG A 32 6.83 -24.62 8.66
CA ARG A 32 5.94 -24.97 7.56
C ARG A 32 5.95 -23.85 6.52
N TYR A 33 6.47 -24.15 5.34
CA TYR A 33 6.58 -23.21 4.23
C TYR A 33 5.37 -23.31 3.31
N PHE A 34 4.90 -22.17 2.83
CA PHE A 34 3.80 -22.07 1.90
C PHE A 34 4.32 -21.93 0.47
N VAL A 35 3.93 -22.87 -0.38
CA VAL A 35 4.12 -22.77 -1.83
C VAL A 35 2.84 -22.17 -2.41
N THR A 36 2.93 -20.94 -2.94
CA THR A 36 1.76 -20.19 -3.40
C THR A 36 1.68 -20.09 -4.92
N ASP A 37 0.46 -19.92 -5.44
CA ASP A 37 0.25 -19.50 -6.83
C ASP A 37 0.41 -17.98 -7.01
N HIS A 38 0.14 -17.49 -8.23
CA HIS A 38 0.28 -16.07 -8.58
C HIS A 38 -0.70 -15.15 -7.83
N LEU A 39 -1.75 -15.71 -7.22
CA LEU A 39 -2.74 -14.99 -6.41
C LEU A 39 -2.43 -15.06 -4.91
N GLY A 40 -1.30 -15.68 -4.52
CA GLY A 40 -0.94 -15.92 -3.14
C GLY A 40 -1.71 -17.06 -2.47
N SER A 41 -2.46 -17.88 -3.22
CA SER A 41 -3.18 -19.02 -2.65
C SER A 41 -2.21 -20.15 -2.34
N VAL A 42 -2.27 -20.70 -1.13
CA VAL A 42 -1.37 -21.78 -0.69
C VAL A 42 -1.72 -23.07 -1.42
N ARG A 43 -0.88 -23.49 -2.38
CA ARG A 43 -1.05 -24.73 -3.16
C ARG A 43 -0.48 -25.95 -2.47
N ALA A 44 0.59 -25.75 -1.70
CA ALA A 44 1.15 -26.79 -0.85
C ALA A 44 1.75 -26.19 0.42
N VAL A 45 1.75 -27.00 1.47
CA VAL A 45 2.53 -26.75 2.68
C VAL A 45 3.63 -27.80 2.75
N VAL A 46 4.88 -27.38 2.93
CA VAL A 46 6.05 -28.27 3.02
C VAL A 46 6.83 -28.02 4.32
N ASN A 47 7.41 -29.07 4.91
CA ASN A 47 8.35 -28.93 6.03
C ASN A 47 9.76 -28.57 5.55
N ASP A 48 10.70 -28.47 6.48
CA ASP A 48 12.11 -28.18 6.24
C ASP A 48 12.88 -29.33 5.57
N GLU A 49 12.36 -30.55 5.59
CA GLU A 49 12.86 -31.68 4.81
C GLU A 49 12.32 -31.72 3.37
N GLY A 50 11.39 -30.83 3.02
CA GLY A 50 10.76 -30.76 1.69
C GLY A 50 9.63 -31.77 1.48
N GLU A 51 9.15 -32.43 2.53
CA GLU A 51 7.98 -33.29 2.50
C GLU A 51 6.71 -32.44 2.36
N VAL A 52 5.80 -32.89 1.51
CA VAL A 52 4.49 -32.22 1.33
C VAL A 52 3.56 -32.66 2.45
N LEU A 53 3.12 -31.69 3.26
CA LEU A 53 2.20 -31.90 4.38
C LEU A 53 0.75 -31.64 3.99
N GLU A 54 0.52 -30.67 3.10
CA GLU A 54 -0.80 -30.30 2.59
C GLU A 54 -0.74 -30.03 1.09
N ARG A 55 -1.80 -30.41 0.37
CA ARG A 55 -2.04 -29.96 -1.01
C ARG A 55 -3.41 -29.34 -1.12
N ASN A 56 -3.47 -28.22 -1.81
CA ASN A 56 -4.72 -27.53 -2.09
C ASN A 56 -4.83 -27.25 -3.58
N ASP A 57 -5.95 -27.70 -4.14
CA ASP A 57 -6.45 -27.20 -5.41
C ASP A 57 -7.71 -26.39 -5.15
N TYR A 58 -7.92 -25.35 -5.95
CA TYR A 58 -9.05 -24.44 -5.79
C TYR A 58 -9.82 -24.35 -7.10
N TYR A 59 -11.14 -24.32 -6.99
CA TYR A 59 -11.97 -23.75 -8.03
C TYR A 59 -11.64 -22.25 -8.20
N PRO A 60 -11.97 -21.62 -9.33
CA PRO A 60 -11.59 -20.22 -9.61
C PRO A 60 -11.98 -19.22 -8.52
N PHE A 61 -13.08 -19.48 -7.81
CA PHE A 61 -13.60 -18.62 -6.74
C PHE A 61 -13.19 -19.08 -5.33
N GLY A 62 -12.13 -19.87 -5.22
CA GLY A 62 -11.50 -20.16 -3.93
C GLY A 62 -12.08 -21.32 -3.14
N LEU A 63 -13.15 -21.96 -3.62
CA LEU A 63 -13.60 -23.21 -3.02
C LEU A 63 -12.51 -24.26 -3.20
N ARG A 64 -12.06 -24.85 -2.09
CA ARG A 64 -11.07 -25.93 -2.14
C ARG A 64 -11.67 -27.15 -2.81
N TRP A 65 -11.01 -27.66 -3.83
CA TRP A 65 -11.35 -28.94 -4.44
C TRP A 65 -11.08 -30.05 -3.42
N ASN A 66 -12.14 -30.75 -3.00
CA ASN A 66 -12.01 -31.82 -2.03
C ASN A 66 -11.75 -33.16 -2.74
N ASN A 67 -10.51 -33.62 -2.73
CA ASN A 67 -10.13 -34.95 -3.19
C ASN A 67 -9.76 -35.84 -1.99
N ALA A 68 -10.37 -37.03 -1.88
CA ALA A 68 -10.20 -37.95 -0.76
C ALA A 68 -8.76 -38.44 -0.50
N GLY A 69 -7.85 -38.25 -1.47
CA GLY A 69 -6.43 -38.56 -1.32
C GLY A 69 -5.51 -37.36 -1.06
N GLN A 70 -6.03 -36.12 -0.97
CA GLN A 70 -5.20 -34.94 -0.74
C GLN A 70 -4.85 -34.79 0.74
N GLN A 71 -3.55 -34.64 1.00
CA GLN A 71 -3.05 -34.35 2.34
C GLN A 71 -3.59 -32.99 2.82
N VAL A 72 -3.95 -32.93 4.10
CA VAL A 72 -4.47 -31.73 4.79
C VAL A 72 -3.76 -31.58 6.12
N THR A 73 -3.58 -30.34 6.56
CA THR A 73 -3.02 -30.00 7.87
C THR A 73 -3.95 -29.08 8.66
N ASP A 74 -3.53 -28.71 9.86
CA ASP A 74 -4.11 -27.64 10.69
C ASP A 74 -3.81 -26.22 10.13
N ASN A 75 -3.38 -26.10 8.87
CA ASN A 75 -3.16 -24.82 8.22
C ASN A 75 -4.48 -24.08 8.03
N ARG A 76 -4.54 -22.87 8.58
CA ARG A 76 -5.71 -21.99 8.45
C ARG A 76 -5.57 -21.03 7.26
N TYR A 77 -4.37 -20.80 6.72
CA TYR A 77 -4.19 -19.83 5.64
C TYR A 77 -4.17 -20.50 4.27
N ARG A 78 -5.20 -20.28 3.45
CA ARG A 78 -5.45 -21.05 2.22
C ARG A 78 -5.57 -20.15 0.99
N TYR A 79 -6.78 -19.98 0.47
CA TYR A 79 -7.05 -19.23 -0.75
C TYR A 79 -6.74 -17.74 -0.55
N ASN A 80 -6.01 -17.12 -1.50
CA ASN A 80 -5.41 -15.78 -1.37
C ASN A 80 -4.60 -15.55 -0.08
N GLY A 81 -4.14 -16.63 0.59
CA GLY A 81 -3.47 -16.55 1.88
C GLY A 81 -4.40 -16.12 3.04
N LYS A 82 -5.72 -16.16 2.85
CA LYS A 82 -6.72 -15.78 3.87
C LYS A 82 -7.04 -16.91 4.82
N GLU A 83 -7.44 -16.52 6.03
CA GLU A 83 -7.73 -17.46 7.11
C GLU A 83 -9.09 -18.12 6.90
N ASP A 84 -9.08 -19.44 6.75
CA ASP A 84 -10.22 -20.32 6.69
C ASP A 84 -10.79 -20.55 8.10
N GLN A 85 -12.06 -20.20 8.26
CA GLN A 85 -12.79 -20.24 9.52
C GLN A 85 -13.42 -21.63 9.80
N ALA A 86 -13.05 -22.68 9.05
CA ALA A 86 -13.56 -24.03 9.25
C ALA A 86 -13.30 -24.58 10.66
N PHE A 87 -12.28 -24.09 11.38
CA PHE A 87 -12.05 -24.47 12.79
C PHE A 87 -13.21 -24.07 13.73
N ALA A 88 -13.98 -23.05 13.34
CA ALA A 88 -15.19 -22.60 14.04
C ALA A 88 -16.47 -23.20 13.42
N GLY A 89 -16.34 -24.13 12.46
CA GLY A 89 -17.48 -24.70 11.72
C GLY A 89 -18.11 -23.74 10.72
N LEU A 90 -17.41 -22.67 10.33
CA LEU A 90 -17.89 -21.66 9.39
C LEU A 90 -17.25 -21.87 8.02
N PRO A 91 -18.01 -21.79 6.91
CA PRO A 91 -17.49 -22.03 5.56
C PRO A 91 -16.83 -20.77 4.96
N TYR A 92 -16.29 -19.88 5.80
CA TYR A 92 -15.86 -18.54 5.39
C TYR A 92 -14.35 -18.37 5.35
N LEU A 93 -13.91 -17.51 4.45
CA LEU A 93 -12.57 -16.95 4.45
C LEU A 93 -12.62 -15.54 5.04
N ASP A 94 -11.75 -15.27 6.01
CA ASP A 94 -11.62 -13.96 6.62
C ASP A 94 -10.68 -13.08 5.80
N TYR A 95 -11.26 -12.12 5.08
CA TYR A 95 -10.52 -11.08 4.36
C TYR A 95 -10.34 -9.82 5.21
N GLY A 96 -10.70 -9.83 6.49
CA GLY A 96 -10.61 -8.72 7.43
C GLY A 96 -11.82 -7.79 7.34
N ALA A 97 -12.00 -7.14 6.20
CA ALA A 97 -13.11 -6.22 5.97
C ALA A 97 -14.49 -6.92 5.93
N ARG A 98 -14.49 -8.13 5.38
CA ARG A 98 -15.67 -8.93 5.06
C ARG A 98 -15.31 -10.39 5.17
N MET A 99 -16.29 -11.20 5.54
CA MET A 99 -16.22 -12.65 5.38
C MET A 99 -16.60 -13.01 3.94
N TYR A 100 -15.81 -13.84 3.29
CA TYR A 100 -16.10 -14.35 1.95
C TYR A 100 -16.63 -15.78 2.03
N ASP A 101 -17.73 -16.07 1.34
CA ASP A 101 -18.22 -17.44 1.14
C ASP A 101 -17.82 -17.95 -0.25
N PRO A 102 -16.81 -18.83 -0.36
CA PRO A 102 -16.40 -19.42 -1.62
C PRO A 102 -17.41 -20.45 -2.19
N HIS A 103 -18.34 -20.97 -1.39
CA HIS A 103 -19.39 -21.88 -1.85
C HIS A 103 -20.49 -21.12 -2.59
N LEU A 104 -20.89 -19.97 -2.04
CA LEU A 104 -21.90 -19.09 -2.64
C LEU A 104 -21.30 -18.05 -3.58
N VAL A 105 -19.98 -17.89 -3.57
CA VAL A 105 -19.24 -16.96 -4.43
C VAL A 105 -19.61 -15.49 -4.14
N VAL A 106 -19.89 -15.17 -2.88
CA VAL A 106 -20.34 -13.84 -2.45
C VAL A 106 -19.66 -13.37 -1.17
N TRP A 107 -19.57 -12.06 -1.01
CA TRP A 107 -19.31 -11.46 0.30
C TRP A 107 -20.50 -11.65 1.23
N HIS A 108 -20.23 -11.90 2.52
CA HIS A 108 -21.26 -11.93 3.56
C HIS A 108 -21.72 -10.55 4.02
N GLY A 109 -21.03 -9.48 3.60
CA GLY A 109 -21.39 -8.10 3.86
C GLY A 109 -21.34 -7.27 2.59
N VAL A 110 -22.13 -6.19 2.56
CA VAL A 110 -22.11 -5.18 1.50
C VAL A 110 -20.70 -4.60 1.41
N ASP A 111 -20.15 -4.48 0.19
CA ASP A 111 -18.93 -3.72 -0.04
C ASP A 111 -19.11 -2.29 0.47
N PRO A 112 -18.29 -1.81 1.42
CA PRO A 112 -18.35 -0.42 1.87
C PRO A 112 -18.15 0.61 0.74
N LEU A 113 -17.58 0.18 -0.39
CA LEU A 113 -17.35 0.97 -1.59
C LEU A 113 -18.36 0.67 -2.71
N SER A 114 -19.45 -0.05 -2.44
CA SER A 114 -20.41 -0.45 -3.47
C SER A 114 -20.98 0.73 -4.26
N GLU A 115 -21.08 1.91 -3.64
CA GLU A 115 -21.54 3.14 -4.29
C GLU A 115 -20.54 3.68 -5.34
N LYS A 116 -19.28 3.25 -5.33
CA LYS A 116 -18.28 3.60 -6.35
C LYS A 116 -18.44 2.80 -7.64
N TYR A 117 -19.14 1.67 -7.60
CA TYR A 117 -19.23 0.72 -8.71
C TYR A 117 -20.68 0.30 -8.97
N TYR A 118 -21.51 1.25 -9.39
CA TYR A 118 -22.94 1.03 -9.68
C TYR A 118 -23.27 -0.23 -10.51
N PRO A 119 -22.49 -0.64 -11.53
CA PRO A 119 -22.83 -1.85 -12.30
C PRO A 119 -22.40 -3.17 -11.63
N ILE A 120 -21.67 -3.12 -10.51
CA ILE A 120 -21.16 -4.29 -9.80
C ILE A 120 -21.99 -4.51 -8.55
N SER A 121 -22.45 -5.76 -8.34
CA SER A 121 -23.16 -6.11 -7.12
C SER A 121 -22.29 -5.80 -5.89
N PRO A 122 -22.83 -5.19 -4.82
CA PRO A 122 -22.12 -4.96 -3.56
C PRO A 122 -21.57 -6.24 -2.91
N TYR A 123 -22.05 -7.40 -3.35
CA TYR A 123 -21.64 -8.71 -2.83
C TYR A 123 -20.70 -9.45 -3.77
N SER A 124 -20.32 -8.87 -4.91
CA SER A 124 -19.47 -9.51 -5.91
C SER A 124 -18.02 -9.62 -5.41
N PHE A 125 -17.47 -10.82 -5.49
CA PHE A 125 -16.05 -11.07 -5.22
C PHE A 125 -15.22 -10.79 -6.47
N CYS A 126 -14.20 -9.93 -6.34
CA CYS A 126 -13.23 -9.62 -7.41
C CYS A 126 -13.87 -9.23 -8.76
N ALA A 127 -15.00 -8.51 -8.74
CA ALA A 127 -15.77 -8.15 -9.95
C ALA A 127 -16.10 -9.37 -10.85
N ASN A 128 -16.31 -10.54 -10.24
CA ASN A 128 -16.51 -11.82 -10.89
C ASN A 128 -15.32 -12.33 -11.76
N ASN A 129 -14.11 -11.81 -11.55
CA ASN A 129 -12.90 -12.28 -12.24
C ASN A 129 -11.73 -12.55 -11.26
N PRO A 130 -11.86 -13.58 -10.40
CA PRO A 130 -10.89 -13.91 -9.34
C PRO A 130 -9.60 -14.56 -9.85
N ILE A 131 -9.54 -14.92 -11.14
CA ILE A 131 -8.32 -15.45 -11.77
C ILE A 131 -7.34 -14.30 -12.05
N LYS A 132 -7.88 -13.11 -12.35
CA LYS A 132 -7.13 -11.91 -12.71
C LYS A 132 -6.95 -10.94 -11.54
N PHE A 133 -7.98 -10.81 -10.71
CA PHE A 133 -8.00 -9.87 -9.59
C PHE A 133 -7.89 -10.61 -8.26
N VAL A 134 -7.13 -10.03 -7.33
CA VAL A 134 -7.03 -10.48 -5.94
C VAL A 134 -7.56 -9.36 -5.07
N ASP A 135 -8.42 -9.69 -4.13
CA ASP A 135 -8.77 -8.79 -3.05
C ASP A 135 -7.79 -9.02 -1.88
N SER A 136 -6.68 -8.26 -1.81
CA SER A 136 -5.53 -8.58 -0.95
C SER A 136 -5.83 -8.51 0.54
N ASP A 137 -6.81 -7.72 0.96
CA ASP A 137 -7.43 -7.68 2.29
C ASP A 137 -8.76 -6.87 2.31
N GLY A 138 -9.35 -6.66 1.13
CA GLY A 138 -10.39 -5.65 0.92
C GLY A 138 -9.85 -4.25 0.53
N ARG A 139 -8.54 -3.97 0.66
CA ARG A 139 -7.91 -2.66 1.00
C ARG A 139 -6.41 -2.64 0.55
N ASP A 140 -5.61 -1.58 0.78
CA ASP A 140 -4.09 -1.52 0.76
C ASP A 140 -3.37 -0.46 -0.13
N ILE A 141 -2.16 0.00 0.29
CA ILE A 141 -1.16 0.68 -0.58
C ILE A 141 -0.19 -0.36 -1.18
N LYS A 142 0.10 -0.27 -2.49
CA LYS A 142 1.08 -1.15 -3.17
C LYS A 142 2.39 -0.41 -3.44
N ILE A 143 3.45 -0.79 -2.73
CA ILE A 143 4.78 -0.21 -2.83
C ILE A 143 5.62 -1.02 -3.81
N TRP A 144 6.05 -0.41 -4.92
CA TRP A 144 6.97 -1.02 -5.88
C TRP A 144 8.39 -0.59 -5.61
N TYR A 145 9.30 -1.56 -5.53
CA TYR A 145 10.72 -1.31 -5.25
C TYR A 145 11.62 -2.22 -6.08
N LYS A 146 12.90 -1.86 -6.19
CA LYS A 146 13.94 -2.71 -6.76
C LYS A 146 14.61 -3.52 -5.66
N ASP A 147 14.68 -4.84 -5.81
CA ASP A 147 15.48 -5.67 -4.92
C ASP A 147 16.98 -5.51 -5.19
N ASN A 148 17.82 -6.16 -4.38
CA ASN A 148 19.28 -6.07 -4.49
C ASN A 148 19.83 -6.56 -5.85
N ASN A 149 19.02 -7.28 -6.63
CA ASN A 149 19.36 -7.77 -7.96
C ASN A 149 18.78 -6.86 -9.07
N GLY A 150 18.17 -5.72 -8.73
CA GLY A 150 17.55 -4.80 -9.68
C GLY A 150 16.21 -5.27 -10.23
N LEU A 151 15.63 -6.35 -9.69
CA LEU A 151 14.33 -6.85 -10.10
C LEU A 151 13.21 -6.03 -9.43
N SER A 152 12.16 -5.72 -10.19
CA SER A 152 10.97 -5.08 -9.63
C SER A 152 10.22 -6.06 -8.73
N ARG A 153 9.97 -5.63 -7.49
CA ARG A 153 9.15 -6.33 -6.49
C ARG A 153 8.04 -5.41 -6.01
N SER A 154 7.04 -5.98 -5.36
CA SER A 154 6.00 -5.21 -4.67
C SER A 154 5.87 -5.65 -3.23
N TYR A 155 5.56 -4.70 -2.35
CA TYR A 155 5.13 -4.90 -0.98
C TYR A 155 3.78 -4.25 -0.79
N VAL A 156 2.86 -4.94 -0.10
CA VAL A 156 1.52 -4.45 0.15
C VAL A 156 1.45 -4.04 1.62
N TYR A 157 1.06 -2.78 1.86
CA TYR A 157 1.10 -2.16 3.18
C TYR A 157 -0.29 -1.76 3.68
N SER A 158 -0.63 -2.26 4.87
CA SER A 158 -1.95 -2.15 5.50
C SER A 158 -1.98 -1.27 6.77
N GLY A 159 -0.97 -0.43 6.99
CA GLY A 159 -0.98 0.59 8.05
C GLY A 159 -0.34 0.23 9.39
N GLY A 160 0.14 -1.00 9.56
CA GLY A 160 0.85 -1.44 10.76
C GLY A 160 2.27 -0.90 10.88
N SER A 161 2.85 -0.87 12.08
CA SER A 161 4.30 -0.62 12.21
C SER A 161 5.07 -1.88 11.78
N VAL A 162 5.81 -1.79 10.67
CA VAL A 162 6.59 -2.89 10.11
C VAL A 162 8.00 -2.42 9.75
N THR A 163 8.96 -3.33 9.82
CA THR A 163 10.30 -3.11 9.28
C THR A 163 10.63 -4.28 8.36
N VAL A 164 10.97 -3.96 7.12
CA VAL A 164 11.33 -4.95 6.10
C VAL A 164 12.75 -4.70 5.59
N ALA A 165 13.30 -5.65 4.82
CA ALA A 165 14.67 -5.53 4.32
C ALA A 165 14.88 -4.33 3.38
N ASN A 166 13.86 -3.92 2.65
CA ASN A 166 13.99 -2.86 1.65
C ASN A 166 13.88 -1.45 2.25
N LYS A 167 14.87 -0.59 1.98
CA LYS A 167 14.93 0.80 2.47
C LYS A 167 13.72 1.62 2.02
N PHE A 168 13.33 1.55 0.75
CA PHE A 168 12.24 2.35 0.22
C PHE A 168 10.90 2.00 0.87
N VAL A 169 10.63 0.71 1.05
CA VAL A 169 9.42 0.29 1.78
C VAL A 169 9.41 0.86 3.20
N ASN A 170 10.52 0.80 3.93
CA ASN A 170 10.60 1.40 5.27
C ASN A 170 10.39 2.93 5.25
N GLN A 171 10.86 3.63 4.22
CA GLN A 171 10.67 5.07 4.07
C GLN A 171 9.19 5.42 3.82
N VAL A 172 8.46 4.63 3.01
CA VAL A 172 7.01 4.80 2.84
C VAL A 172 6.26 4.56 4.15
N VAL A 173 6.64 3.52 4.90
CA VAL A 173 6.06 3.22 6.21
C VAL A 173 6.35 4.36 7.20
N GLU A 174 7.56 4.90 7.20
CA GLU A 174 7.94 6.05 8.04
C GLU A 174 7.09 7.29 7.73
N ALA A 175 6.95 7.65 6.45
CA ALA A 175 6.10 8.75 6.00
C ALA A 175 4.65 8.57 6.46
N TYR A 176 4.08 7.37 6.24
CA TYR A 176 2.73 7.04 6.66
C TYR A 176 2.55 7.22 8.18
N GLN A 177 3.43 6.60 8.98
CA GLN A 177 3.30 6.63 10.43
C GLN A 177 3.48 8.04 10.98
N TYR A 178 4.38 8.83 10.39
CA TYR A 178 4.61 10.22 10.74
C TYR A 178 3.38 11.10 10.47
N ASN A 179 2.86 11.08 9.24
CA ASN A 179 1.68 11.87 8.88
C ASN A 179 0.46 11.44 9.70
N LYS A 180 0.23 10.12 9.85
CA LYS A 180 -0.87 9.57 10.65
C LYS A 180 -0.83 10.07 12.08
N ARG A 181 0.33 9.97 12.72
CA ARG A 181 0.52 10.40 14.11
C ARG A 181 0.22 11.88 14.27
N ASN A 182 0.73 12.72 13.37
CA ASN A 182 0.66 14.16 13.51
C ASN A 182 -0.72 14.74 13.16
N THR A 183 -1.41 14.18 12.17
CA THR A 183 -2.76 14.64 11.79
C THR A 183 -3.88 13.95 12.58
N GLY A 184 -3.54 13.00 13.46
CA GLY A 184 -4.55 12.15 14.11
C GLY A 184 -5.30 11.25 13.13
N GLY A 185 -4.68 10.93 11.99
CA GLY A 185 -5.23 10.12 10.91
C GLY A 185 -6.02 10.88 9.85
N ASP A 186 -6.27 12.19 10.00
CA ASP A 186 -6.91 13.00 8.95
C ASP A 186 -5.88 13.45 7.90
N ASN A 187 -5.34 12.49 7.13
CA ASN A 187 -4.45 12.78 6.01
C ASN A 187 -4.68 11.83 4.81
N PRO A 188 -4.26 12.22 3.59
CA PRO A 188 -4.42 11.41 2.39
C PRO A 188 -3.85 9.99 2.49
N MET A 189 -2.60 9.79 2.91
CA MET A 189 -2.04 8.44 3.03
C MET A 189 -2.84 7.55 3.98
N THR A 190 -3.31 8.10 5.09
CA THR A 190 -4.14 7.39 6.07
C THR A 190 -5.53 7.11 5.51
N LYS A 191 -6.14 8.06 4.81
CA LYS A 191 -7.41 7.84 4.11
C LYS A 191 -7.29 6.81 3.00
N ALA A 192 -6.14 6.70 2.34
CA ALA A 192 -5.90 5.65 1.36
C ALA A 192 -5.81 4.28 2.02
N VAL A 193 -5.03 4.14 3.11
CA VAL A 193 -4.92 2.87 3.83
C VAL A 193 -6.23 2.49 4.53
N GLU A 194 -6.79 3.36 5.36
CA GLU A 194 -7.97 3.09 6.18
C GLU A 194 -9.28 3.16 5.38
N GLY A 195 -9.30 3.98 4.33
CA GLY A 195 -10.39 4.08 3.36
C GLY A 195 -10.25 3.12 2.17
N ASN A 196 -9.21 2.27 2.19
CA ASN A 196 -9.11 1.07 1.36
C ASN A 196 -8.97 1.35 -0.12
N VAL A 197 -8.11 2.31 -0.43
CA VAL A 197 -7.88 2.81 -1.78
C VAL A 197 -6.51 2.36 -2.24
N MET A 198 -6.49 1.48 -3.25
CA MET A 198 -5.24 1.00 -3.83
C MET A 198 -4.53 2.07 -4.64
N ILE A 199 -3.55 2.71 -4.02
CA ILE A 199 -2.60 3.62 -4.67
C ILE A 199 -1.24 2.91 -4.77
N ASN A 200 -0.67 2.91 -5.98
CA ASN A 200 0.67 2.43 -6.20
C ASN A 200 1.66 3.53 -5.82
N ILE A 201 2.76 3.19 -5.16
CA ILE A 201 3.87 4.12 -4.92
C ILE A 201 5.17 3.48 -5.38
N MET A 202 5.96 4.24 -6.13
CA MET A 202 7.20 3.80 -6.75
C MET A 202 8.32 4.77 -6.41
N GLN A 203 9.53 4.25 -6.21
CA GLN A 203 10.69 5.12 -5.98
C GLN A 203 11.08 5.82 -7.28
N THR A 204 11.34 7.12 -7.20
CA THR A 204 11.95 7.92 -8.28
C THR A 204 13.15 8.71 -7.77
N ASP A 205 14.11 8.98 -8.65
CA ASP A 205 15.23 9.91 -8.41
C ASP A 205 14.92 11.32 -8.95
N GLY A 206 13.77 11.50 -9.62
CA GLY A 206 13.28 12.77 -10.13
C GLY A 206 12.26 13.45 -9.20
N PRO A 207 11.47 14.40 -9.74
CA PRO A 207 10.38 15.04 -9.02
C PRO A 207 9.31 14.05 -8.58
N ASN A 208 8.61 14.40 -7.49
CA ASN A 208 7.40 13.69 -7.09
C ASN A 208 6.29 13.94 -8.13
N GLY A 209 5.38 12.98 -8.29
CA GLY A 209 4.21 13.20 -9.12
C GLY A 209 3.23 12.03 -9.14
N TYR A 210 1.97 12.37 -9.40
CA TYR A 210 0.89 11.42 -9.55
C TYR A 210 0.56 11.14 -11.02
N ARG A 211 0.48 9.85 -11.37
CA ARG A 211 0.08 9.33 -12.69
C ARG A 211 -1.27 8.63 -12.60
N SER A 212 -2.29 9.26 -13.18
CA SER A 212 -3.68 8.79 -13.12
C SER A 212 -3.94 7.48 -13.87
N ALA A 213 -3.21 7.22 -14.98
CA ALA A 213 -3.43 6.03 -15.82
C ALA A 213 -3.29 4.69 -15.06
N PHE A 214 -2.48 4.67 -14.00
CA PHE A 214 -2.24 3.49 -13.16
C PHE A 214 -2.40 3.77 -11.67
N ASN A 215 -2.99 4.90 -11.31
CA ASN A 215 -3.11 5.38 -9.93
C ASN A 215 -1.77 5.22 -9.16
N THR A 216 -0.72 5.79 -9.73
CA THR A 216 0.66 5.57 -9.29
C THR A 216 1.32 6.88 -8.91
N ILE A 217 1.96 6.89 -7.75
CA ILE A 217 2.79 7.98 -7.27
C ILE A 217 4.25 7.63 -7.50
N ASP A 218 4.95 8.47 -8.25
CA ASP A 218 6.40 8.46 -8.27
C ASP A 218 6.86 9.35 -7.13
N TRP A 219 7.56 8.76 -6.15
CA TRP A 219 7.95 9.44 -4.92
C TRP A 219 9.44 9.29 -4.63
N ASN A 220 10.08 10.43 -4.37
CA ASN A 220 11.46 10.49 -3.92
C ASN A 220 11.46 10.73 -2.40
N PRO A 221 11.87 9.74 -1.59
CA PRO A 221 11.78 9.80 -0.14
C PRO A 221 12.80 10.77 0.51
N GLU A 222 13.68 11.39 -0.28
CA GLU A 222 14.61 12.42 0.19
C GLU A 222 14.22 13.83 -0.30
N LEU A 223 13.26 13.94 -1.24
CA LEU A 223 12.90 15.19 -1.91
C LEU A 223 11.81 15.95 -1.14
N GLY A 224 12.20 17.07 -0.55
CA GLY A 224 11.29 18.09 -0.03
C GLY A 224 11.10 19.23 -1.02
N LEU A 225 10.25 20.19 -0.64
CA LEU A 225 9.91 21.35 -1.46
C LEU A 225 10.14 22.64 -0.68
N GLU A 226 11.15 23.42 -1.06
CA GLU A 226 11.38 24.78 -0.55
C GLU A 226 10.42 25.75 -1.25
N THR A 227 9.54 26.38 -0.48
CA THR A 227 8.55 27.36 -0.94
C THR A 227 8.93 28.76 -0.48
N GLU A 228 8.13 29.77 -0.83
CA GLU A 228 8.34 31.13 -0.35
C GLU A 228 8.05 31.31 1.15
N THR A 229 7.47 30.32 1.84
CA THR A 229 7.11 30.41 3.26
C THR A 229 7.72 29.33 4.13
N THR A 230 8.07 28.16 3.58
CA THR A 230 8.57 27.02 4.34
C THR A 230 9.33 25.99 3.48
N VAL A 231 9.78 24.91 4.10
CA VAL A 231 10.23 23.68 3.44
C VAL A 231 9.27 22.55 3.82
N LEU A 232 8.70 21.89 2.83
CA LEU A 232 7.87 20.70 3.03
C LEU A 232 8.73 19.45 3.11
N SER A 233 8.41 18.54 4.03
CA SER A 233 9.08 17.24 4.12
C SER A 233 8.67 16.31 2.98
N PRO A 234 9.48 15.29 2.63
CA PRO A 234 9.07 14.24 1.71
C PRO A 234 7.75 13.55 2.10
N ALA A 235 7.48 13.41 3.40
CA ALA A 235 6.22 12.87 3.90
C ALA A 235 5.02 13.80 3.60
N ALA A 236 5.16 15.12 3.77
CA ALA A 236 4.10 16.06 3.39
C ALA A 236 3.87 16.08 1.87
N SER A 237 4.94 15.99 1.08
CA SER A 237 4.86 15.83 -0.38
C SER A 237 4.21 14.51 -0.80
N ALA A 238 4.42 13.41 -0.06
CA ALA A 238 3.71 12.16 -0.33
C ALA A 238 2.18 12.35 -0.19
N ASP A 239 1.73 12.97 0.92
CA ASP A 239 0.30 13.23 1.15
C ASP A 239 -0.32 14.08 0.04
N HIS A 240 0.42 15.06 -0.50
CA HIS A 240 -0.02 15.85 -1.66
C HIS A 240 -0.38 14.92 -2.83
N GLU A 241 0.51 14.03 -3.23
CA GLU A 241 0.28 13.10 -4.35
C GLU A 241 -0.82 12.07 -4.04
N PHE A 242 -0.90 11.60 -2.79
CA PHE A 242 -1.97 10.71 -2.34
C PHE A 242 -3.35 11.35 -2.43
N ASP A 243 -3.45 12.67 -2.27
CA ASP A 243 -4.72 13.38 -2.40
C ASP A 243 -5.22 13.35 -3.85
N HIS A 244 -4.34 13.58 -4.84
CA HIS A 244 -4.71 13.42 -6.25
C HIS A 244 -5.20 12.00 -6.55
N GLY A 245 -4.50 10.98 -6.06
CA GLY A 245 -4.91 9.58 -6.22
C GLY A 245 -6.29 9.29 -5.61
N LEU A 246 -6.53 9.77 -4.38
CA LEU A 246 -7.82 9.64 -3.71
C LEU A 246 -8.94 10.35 -4.47
N ASP A 247 -8.69 11.56 -4.97
CA ASP A 247 -9.67 12.38 -5.66
C ASP A 247 -10.07 11.79 -7.02
N VAL A 248 -9.11 11.24 -7.78
CA VAL A 248 -9.40 10.48 -9.01
C VAL A 248 -10.37 9.34 -8.74
N ILE A 249 -10.21 8.64 -7.61
CA ILE A 249 -11.04 7.47 -7.29
C ILE A 249 -12.38 7.88 -6.71
N ALA A 250 -12.42 8.96 -5.93
CA ALA A 250 -13.64 9.43 -5.30
C ALA A 250 -14.53 10.19 -6.29
N SER A 251 -13.96 10.91 -7.25
CA SER A 251 -14.70 11.83 -8.13
C SER A 251 -13.96 12.06 -9.45
N PRO A 252 -13.84 11.04 -10.32
CA PRO A 252 -12.99 11.07 -11.52
C PRO A 252 -13.35 12.20 -12.50
N ASP A 253 -14.64 12.45 -12.72
CA ASP A 253 -15.09 13.50 -13.66
C ASP A 253 -14.78 14.91 -13.15
N GLU A 254 -15.00 15.13 -11.84
CA GLU A 254 -14.71 16.43 -11.21
C GLU A 254 -13.20 16.65 -11.05
N HIS A 255 -12.44 15.59 -10.76
CA HIS A 255 -10.99 15.61 -10.80
C HIS A 255 -10.50 16.01 -12.20
N ALA A 256 -10.92 15.30 -13.26
CA ALA A 256 -10.52 15.57 -14.64
C ALA A 256 -10.88 17.00 -15.07
N LYS A 257 -12.05 17.49 -14.65
CA LYS A 257 -12.47 18.88 -14.88
C LYS A 257 -11.56 19.88 -14.15
N ARG A 258 -11.19 19.63 -12.89
CA ARG A 258 -10.27 20.51 -12.15
C ARG A 258 -8.86 20.47 -12.73
N ALA A 259 -8.34 19.29 -13.07
CA ALA A 259 -7.02 19.08 -13.63
C ALA A 259 -6.88 19.74 -15.02
N SER A 260 -7.95 19.77 -15.81
CA SER A 260 -7.96 20.44 -17.13
C SER A 260 -8.30 21.94 -17.06
N THR A 261 -8.70 22.46 -15.91
CA THR A 261 -9.05 23.90 -15.76
C THR A 261 -7.85 24.68 -15.22
N PRO A 262 -7.28 25.63 -15.99
CA PRO A 262 -6.17 26.44 -15.52
C PRO A 262 -6.51 27.29 -14.28
N ASP A 263 -5.55 27.47 -13.40
CA ASP A 263 -5.57 28.45 -12.31
C ASP A 263 -4.33 29.35 -12.43
N ALA A 264 -4.52 30.68 -12.33
CA ALA A 264 -3.46 31.65 -12.58
C ALA A 264 -2.30 31.59 -11.57
N GLN A 265 -2.53 31.02 -10.39
CA GLN A 265 -1.52 30.91 -9.34
C GLN A 265 -0.99 29.49 -9.18
N TYR A 266 -1.84 28.48 -9.36
CA TYR A 266 -1.53 27.09 -9.02
C TYR A 266 -1.42 26.17 -10.24
N ASP A 267 -1.27 26.72 -11.44
CA ASP A 267 -1.31 26.01 -12.73
C ASP A 267 -2.68 25.41 -13.08
N THR A 268 -3.26 24.59 -12.19
CA THR A 268 -4.62 24.02 -12.35
C THR A 268 -5.47 24.22 -11.11
N LYS A 269 -6.80 24.10 -11.27
CA LYS A 269 -7.72 24.09 -10.12
C LYS A 269 -7.53 22.88 -9.21
N GLU A 270 -6.98 21.79 -9.74
CA GLU A 270 -6.72 20.58 -8.97
C GLU A 270 -5.51 20.75 -8.04
N GLU A 271 -4.41 21.28 -8.57
CA GLU A 271 -3.26 21.69 -7.77
C GLU A 271 -3.65 22.66 -6.66
N ARG A 272 -4.45 23.68 -6.98
CA ARG A 272 -4.97 24.61 -5.98
C ARG A 272 -5.71 23.88 -4.86
N ARG A 273 -6.55 22.91 -5.19
CA ARG A 273 -7.37 22.15 -4.22
C ARG A 273 -6.46 21.37 -3.26
N VAL A 274 -5.44 20.71 -3.77
CA VAL A 274 -4.49 19.92 -2.95
C VAL A 274 -3.61 20.83 -2.10
N ILE A 275 -3.00 21.86 -2.72
CA ILE A 275 -2.08 22.79 -2.05
C ILE A 275 -2.75 23.54 -0.91
N THR A 276 -3.92 24.13 -1.18
CA THR A 276 -4.67 24.88 -0.15
C THR A 276 -5.47 23.97 0.79
N GLY A 277 -5.52 22.66 0.49
CA GLY A 277 -6.29 21.65 1.19
C GLY A 277 -5.40 20.73 2.04
N SER A 278 -5.12 19.53 1.53
CA SER A 278 -4.40 18.49 2.28
C SER A 278 -2.94 18.82 2.53
N GLU A 279 -2.21 19.36 1.56
CA GLU A 279 -0.81 19.79 1.75
C GLU A 279 -0.72 20.77 2.93
N GLN A 280 -1.56 21.81 2.93
CA GLN A 280 -1.66 22.78 4.02
C GLN A 280 -1.95 22.14 5.37
N LYS A 281 -2.89 21.17 5.41
CA LYS A 281 -3.28 20.49 6.65
C LYS A 281 -2.16 19.58 7.17
N THR A 282 -1.59 18.75 6.31
CA THR A 282 -0.50 17.83 6.67
C THR A 282 0.73 18.63 7.13
N ALA A 283 1.16 19.64 6.37
CA ALA A 283 2.31 20.47 6.74
C ALA A 283 2.10 21.19 8.09
N LYS A 284 0.86 21.66 8.36
CA LYS A 284 0.51 22.26 9.67
C LYS A 284 0.66 21.26 10.81
N ALA A 285 0.12 20.07 10.63
CA ALA A 285 0.17 19.01 11.63
C ALA A 285 1.60 18.54 11.89
N ASN A 286 2.43 18.46 10.84
CA ASN A 286 3.84 18.12 10.91
C ASN A 286 4.72 19.24 11.51
N GLY A 287 4.14 20.41 11.81
CA GLY A 287 4.89 21.56 12.35
C GLY A 287 5.80 22.25 11.33
N GLU A 288 5.58 22.00 10.04
CA GLU A 288 6.39 22.54 8.95
C GLU A 288 6.02 23.99 8.64
N ILE A 289 4.82 24.44 8.99
CA ILE A 289 4.40 25.83 8.83
C ILE A 289 4.21 26.53 10.18
N LYS A 290 4.55 27.82 10.24
CA LYS A 290 4.39 28.63 11.45
C LYS A 290 3.02 29.30 11.48
N GLY A 291 2.22 28.95 12.49
CA GLY A 291 0.91 29.59 12.75
C GLY A 291 -0.12 29.34 11.65
N ASN A 292 -0.57 30.41 11.00
CA ASN A 292 -1.57 30.38 9.92
C ASN A 292 -0.97 30.76 8.55
N LEU A 293 0.35 30.69 8.39
CA LEU A 293 0.98 30.91 7.10
C LEU A 293 0.56 29.80 6.11
N PRO A 294 0.33 30.12 4.83
CA PRO A 294 0.13 29.10 3.82
C PRO A 294 1.45 28.34 3.57
N THR A 295 1.39 27.08 3.13
CA THR A 295 2.56 26.33 2.62
C THR A 295 3.15 27.01 1.41
N ARG A 296 2.30 27.51 0.52
CA ARG A 296 2.64 28.33 -0.65
C ARG A 296 1.39 29.00 -1.22
N ARG A 297 1.59 30.08 -1.99
CA ARG A 297 0.54 30.90 -2.62
C ARG A 297 0.43 30.67 -4.12
N ASN A 298 1.20 29.72 -4.64
CA ASN A 298 1.28 29.32 -6.03
C ASN A 298 1.81 27.89 -6.13
N HIS A 299 1.81 27.30 -7.32
CA HIS A 299 2.34 25.93 -7.54
C HIS A 299 3.87 25.86 -7.66
N LYS A 300 4.58 26.98 -7.51
CA LYS A 300 6.04 26.98 -7.57
C LYS A 300 6.64 26.46 -6.27
N GLY A 301 7.90 26.08 -6.37
CA GLY A 301 8.77 25.67 -5.29
C GLY A 301 10.10 25.23 -5.90
N ARG A 302 11.09 25.06 -5.04
CA ARG A 302 12.39 24.52 -5.40
C ARG A 302 12.53 23.14 -4.76
N ASP A 303 12.74 22.14 -5.61
CA ASP A 303 13.12 20.80 -5.17
C ASP A 303 14.41 20.85 -4.35
N VAL A 304 14.35 20.35 -3.12
CA VAL A 304 15.50 20.31 -2.19
C VAL A 304 15.61 18.93 -1.58
N ILE A 305 16.83 18.47 -1.33
CA ILE A 305 17.04 17.25 -0.57
C ILE A 305 17.00 17.58 0.91
N THR A 306 16.20 16.84 1.67
CA THR A 306 16.06 17.00 3.12
C THR A 306 16.89 15.95 3.87
N THR A 307 17.12 16.18 5.17
CA THR A 307 17.92 15.26 6.00
C THR A 307 17.24 13.92 6.27
N GLY A 308 15.96 13.75 5.89
CA GLY A 308 15.21 12.51 6.05
C GLY A 308 13.74 12.65 5.64
N VAL A 309 13.04 11.52 5.55
CA VAL A 309 11.65 11.42 5.06
C VAL A 309 10.69 12.38 5.78
N THR A 310 10.91 12.57 7.07
CA THR A 310 10.06 13.34 7.98
C THR A 310 10.62 14.74 8.28
N SER A 311 11.69 15.15 7.61
CA SER A 311 12.43 16.38 7.91
C SER A 311 12.11 17.49 6.92
N SER A 312 11.93 18.71 7.44
CA SER A 312 11.89 19.96 6.66
C SER A 312 13.25 20.69 6.65
N VAL A 313 14.32 20.03 7.11
CA VAL A 313 15.67 20.60 7.12
C VAL A 313 16.40 20.22 5.83
N ILE A 314 16.86 21.22 5.08
CA ILE A 314 17.58 21.05 3.82
C ILE A 314 18.99 20.49 4.09
N ASP A 315 19.38 19.46 3.33
CA ASP A 315 20.76 19.04 3.13
C ASP A 315 21.33 19.79 1.89
N PRO A 316 22.12 20.85 2.09
CA PRO A 316 22.57 21.70 0.99
C PRO A 316 23.53 20.96 0.04
N THR A 317 24.33 20.02 0.56
CA THR A 317 25.29 19.27 -0.26
C THR A 317 24.55 18.29 -1.16
N LYS A 318 23.60 17.52 -0.62
CA LYS A 318 22.78 16.63 -1.45
C LYS A 318 21.88 17.40 -2.42
N THR A 319 21.37 18.57 -2.02
CA THR A 319 20.56 19.43 -2.89
C THR A 319 21.37 19.88 -4.11
N GLN A 320 22.59 20.39 -3.93
CA GLN A 320 23.45 20.77 -5.06
C GLN A 320 23.76 19.58 -5.99
N ALA A 321 23.99 18.40 -5.42
CA ALA A 321 24.22 17.19 -6.21
C ALA A 321 22.97 16.77 -7.00
N TYR A 322 21.77 16.87 -6.41
CA TYR A 322 20.51 16.62 -7.08
C TYR A 322 20.27 17.61 -8.23
N GLU A 323 20.39 18.91 -7.97
CA GLU A 323 20.20 19.96 -8.98
C GLU A 323 21.15 19.79 -10.17
N LYS A 324 22.41 19.43 -9.90
CA LYS A 324 23.39 19.12 -10.95
C LYS A 324 22.94 17.93 -11.80
N ARG A 325 22.52 16.83 -11.18
CA ARG A 325 22.02 15.65 -11.90
C ARG A 325 20.78 15.97 -12.74
N GLN A 326 19.81 16.71 -12.20
CA GLN A 326 18.60 17.09 -12.94
C GLN A 326 18.92 17.99 -14.14
N LYS A 327 19.89 18.90 -13.98
CA LYS A 327 20.38 19.71 -15.09
C LYS A 327 21.03 18.85 -16.18
N GLU A 328 21.88 17.90 -15.80
CA GLU A 328 22.53 16.97 -16.73
C GLU A 328 21.49 16.13 -17.50
N ILE A 329 20.46 15.61 -16.82
CA ILE A 329 19.36 14.86 -17.46
C ILE A 329 18.59 15.74 -18.45
N ARG A 330 18.30 16.99 -18.10
CA ARG A 330 17.57 17.92 -18.98
C ARG A 330 18.39 18.33 -20.21
N ASP A 331 19.69 18.49 -20.03
CA ASP A 331 20.59 18.95 -21.08
C ASP A 331 21.07 17.77 -21.98
N ASP A 332 20.82 16.52 -21.58
CA ASP A 332 21.08 15.31 -22.38
C ASP A 332 20.00 15.08 -23.45
N SER A 333 20.31 15.48 -24.68
CA SER A 333 19.44 15.34 -25.85
C SER A 333 19.25 13.88 -26.34
N SER A 334 19.95 12.91 -25.74
CA SER A 334 19.78 11.49 -26.05
C SER A 334 18.66 10.83 -25.21
N ILE A 335 18.24 11.47 -24.12
CA ILE A 335 17.10 11.04 -23.30
C ILE A 335 15.82 11.59 -23.96
N GLN A 336 15.33 10.90 -24.99
CA GLN A 336 13.95 11.10 -25.42
C GLN A 336 13.04 10.64 -24.28
N TRP A 337 12.33 11.59 -23.66
CA TRP A 337 11.17 11.28 -22.82
C TRP A 337 10.13 10.61 -23.72
N GLY A 338 10.21 9.29 -23.84
CA GLY A 338 9.20 8.48 -24.48
C GLY A 338 7.90 8.68 -23.71
N ASN A 339 6.87 9.15 -24.40
CA ASN A 339 5.49 9.15 -23.90
C ASN A 339 5.17 7.77 -23.31
N PHE A 340 5.02 7.69 -21.99
CA PHE A 340 4.47 6.53 -21.28
C PHE A 340 3.27 6.97 -20.45
#